data_AF-A0A3M7LZX3-F1
#
_entry.id   AF-A0A3M7LZX3-F1
#
_cell.length_a   1.000
_cell.length_b   1.000
_cell.length_c   1.000
_cell.angle_alpha   90.00
_cell.angle_beta   90.00
_cell.angle_gamma   90.00
#
_symmetry.space_group_name_H-M   'P 1'
#
loop_
_entity.id
_entity.type
_entity.pdbx_description
1 polymer ?
#
loop_
_entity_poly.entity_id
_entity_poly.type
_entity_poly.pdbx_seq_one_letter_code
_entity_poly.pdbx_strand_id
1 'polypeptide(L)'
;MLRKRLKGYKKDSARKRRRVSKEESDDNWVPPDGDGTDDDDEVEITLSESDIYKKFQELRRSRKNAREEIWQIKGSIEELKLQKSEHEVQNDETKDRIRRLCIAERNEYSKIAIQWDFAAGIREMDQENAAEDKDNFDPDEELRDYDQVAKSLPVFCVSSRAYQKLCGRLVKDDPVPGFTNTEETGIPQLQAHCKKLTASGRIQTSRSFLLNMCQLLTAFGLWVSIEGTDSKATQEDKDRQVKYLKLALANLDAVFKASIYACFDQVRADLKHYITDKLPELVKDAIDAAPSTAKGWSEKNTGAACPGRLIWLCAGHRDFNADLVDPILKQLANGWERAFQSRLPKAFCAYAANFGGLLHTFHGSVERQADEKGVGLAELSILKQQVDTYEQFFHNVATVVIKQMTQLQREANRNITPTIANGMRNVYELCASECGPGTYKRMKEHMTNYVDRERHQMFHAAAGTLQKHLDQMCKALQESMETEVYEIYPQIYRGYVRVLGGTVSSQPAVVQSNQETELRVEVRRILEGVDARFKSLGND
;
A
#
# COMPACT_ATOMS: atom_id res chain seq x y z
N MET A 1 10.93 -27.95 39.16
CA MET A 1 10.86 -26.78 40.05
C MET A 1 11.33 -25.55 39.28
N LEU A 2 10.44 -24.60 39.01
CA LEU A 2 10.77 -23.20 38.69
C LEU A 2 9.50 -22.37 38.91
N ARG A 3 9.56 -21.49 39.91
CA ARG A 3 8.42 -20.77 40.51
C ARG A 3 7.91 -19.67 39.58
N LYS A 4 6.60 -19.71 39.29
CA LYS A 4 5.81 -18.59 38.74
C LYS A 4 5.88 -17.38 39.67
N ARG A 5 6.25 -16.21 39.15
CA ARG A 5 6.01 -14.90 39.80
C ARG A 5 4.97 -14.13 38.97
N LEU A 6 3.72 -14.20 39.42
CA LEU A 6 2.65 -13.27 39.07
C LEU A 6 2.90 -11.94 39.79
N LYS A 7 3.09 -10.85 39.05
CA LYS A 7 2.98 -9.49 39.59
C LYS A 7 1.55 -9.00 39.31
N GLY A 8 0.73 -9.00 40.36
CA GLY A 8 -0.61 -8.41 40.34
C GLY A 8 -0.52 -6.89 40.30
N TYR A 9 -1.21 -6.27 39.35
CA TYR A 9 -1.48 -4.84 39.33
C TYR A 9 -2.78 -4.60 40.10
N LYS A 10 -2.68 -3.82 41.18
CA LYS A 10 -3.81 -3.40 42.02
C LYS A 10 -4.70 -2.42 41.24
N LYS A 11 -6.01 -2.67 41.26
CA LYS A 11 -7.05 -1.69 40.93
C LYS A 11 -8.02 -1.70 42.11
N ASP A 12 -8.04 -0.62 42.88
CA ASP A 12 -9.09 -0.35 43.87
C ASP A 12 -9.23 1.16 44.10
N SER A 13 -10.26 1.75 43.52
CA SER A 13 -11.32 2.44 44.28
C SER A 13 -12.33 3.04 43.31
N ALA A 14 -13.40 2.30 43.10
CA ALA A 14 -14.62 2.80 42.51
C ALA A 14 -15.26 3.85 43.44
N ARG A 15 -15.72 4.95 42.85
CA ARG A 15 -16.56 5.96 43.50
C ARG A 15 -17.73 5.28 44.23
N LYS A 16 -17.73 5.36 45.56
CA LYS A 16 -18.82 4.95 46.44
C LYS A 16 -20.08 5.77 46.11
N ARG A 17 -21.04 5.16 45.40
CA ARG A 17 -22.46 5.59 45.45
C ARG A 17 -22.99 5.18 46.83
N ARG A 18 -23.27 6.19 47.66
CA ARG A 18 -23.90 6.04 48.97
C ARG A 18 -25.34 5.54 48.78
N ARG A 19 -25.58 4.27 49.08
CA ARG A 19 -26.93 3.72 49.36
C ARG A 19 -27.37 4.33 50.69
N VAL A 20 -28.43 5.13 50.66
CA VAL A 20 -29.15 5.54 51.88
C VAL A 20 -30.14 4.42 52.17
N SER A 21 -29.80 3.56 53.12
CA SER A 21 -30.76 2.70 53.81
C SER A 21 -31.52 3.56 54.83
N LYS A 22 -32.84 3.49 54.73
CA LYS A 22 -33.80 4.17 55.57
C LYS A 22 -34.13 3.27 56.75
N GLU A 23 -33.57 3.56 57.92
CA GLU A 23 -34.06 3.11 59.21
C GLU A 23 -34.02 4.32 60.15
N GLU A 24 -35.21 4.87 60.40
CA GLU A 24 -35.47 5.89 61.42
C GLU A 24 -35.59 5.14 62.77
N SER A 25 -34.77 5.49 63.76
CA SER A 25 -35.01 5.17 65.16
C SER A 25 -34.35 6.23 66.05
N ASP A 26 -35.23 7.00 66.69
CA ASP A 26 -35.19 7.68 67.98
C ASP A 26 -33.89 8.27 68.59
N ASP A 27 -34.05 9.57 68.91
CA ASP A 27 -33.75 10.24 70.18
C ASP A 27 -32.35 10.11 70.80
N ASN A 28 -31.60 11.21 70.72
CA ASN A 28 -30.83 11.66 71.88
C ASN A 28 -30.71 13.20 71.88
N TRP A 29 -31.63 13.87 72.56
CA TRP A 29 -31.53 15.31 72.87
C TRP A 29 -30.61 15.47 74.08
N VAL A 30 -29.51 16.20 73.91
CA VAL A 30 -28.59 16.59 74.99
C VAL A 30 -28.87 18.06 75.34
N PRO A 31 -29.09 18.44 76.62
CA PRO A 31 -29.33 19.84 76.98
C PRO A 31 -28.03 20.66 76.90
N PRO A 32 -28.10 21.97 76.60
CA PRO A 32 -26.95 22.86 76.70
C PRO A 32 -26.77 23.33 78.15
N ASP A 33 -25.56 23.15 78.68
CA ASP A 33 -25.09 23.86 79.88
C ASP A 33 -24.94 25.35 79.56
N GLY A 34 -25.69 26.19 80.27
CA GLY A 34 -25.60 27.64 80.22
C GLY A 34 -25.79 28.21 81.62
N ASP A 35 -24.66 28.52 82.26
CA ASP A 35 -24.56 29.30 83.48
C ASP A 35 -25.11 30.71 83.23
N GLY A 36 -26.04 31.14 84.06
CA GLY A 36 -26.78 32.39 83.95
C GLY A 36 -27.70 32.55 85.14
N THR A 37 -27.17 33.18 86.18
CA THR A 37 -27.91 33.78 87.30
C THR A 37 -29.10 34.57 86.79
N ASP A 38 -30.29 34.36 87.36
CA ASP A 38 -31.23 35.45 87.63
C ASP A 38 -32.32 35.04 88.63
N ASP A 39 -32.74 36.06 89.35
CA ASP A 39 -33.67 36.10 90.48
C ASP A 39 -35.04 35.44 90.21
N ASP A 40 -35.59 34.85 91.27
CA ASP A 40 -36.95 34.33 91.36
C ASP A 40 -38.00 35.45 91.19
N ASP A 41 -38.86 35.32 90.18
CA ASP A 41 -40.25 35.81 90.21
C ASP A 41 -41.13 34.83 89.40
N GLU A 42 -41.79 33.91 90.11
CA GLU A 42 -42.77 32.95 89.56
C GLU A 42 -44.07 33.66 89.12
N VAL A 43 -44.49 33.42 87.87
CA VAL A 43 -45.90 33.60 87.46
C VAL A 43 -46.40 32.31 86.80
N GLU A 44 -47.12 31.51 87.59
CA GLU A 44 -47.78 30.26 87.21
C GLU A 44 -49.08 30.55 86.43
N ILE A 45 -49.11 30.25 85.12
CA ILE A 45 -50.33 30.34 84.29
C ILE A 45 -50.91 28.93 84.12
N THR A 46 -52.08 28.69 84.73
CA THR A 46 -52.85 27.45 84.60
C THR A 46 -53.75 27.49 83.35
N LEU A 47 -53.60 26.53 82.43
CA LEU A 47 -54.42 26.38 81.21
C LEU A 47 -55.65 25.48 81.48
N SER A 48 -56.82 25.85 80.92
CA SER A 48 -58.10 25.13 81.06
C SER A 48 -58.18 23.86 80.18
N GLU A 49 -58.81 22.79 80.70
CA GLU A 49 -59.00 21.48 80.03
C GLU A 49 -59.66 21.58 78.64
N SER A 50 -60.51 22.60 78.44
CA SER A 50 -61.17 22.85 77.15
C SER A 50 -60.22 23.38 76.06
N ASP A 51 -59.18 24.11 76.45
CA ASP A 51 -58.18 24.67 75.52
C ASP A 51 -57.18 23.58 75.08
N ILE A 52 -56.87 22.64 75.97
CA ILE A 52 -56.11 21.43 75.66
C ILE A 52 -56.83 20.58 74.61
N TYR A 53 -58.15 20.39 74.75
CA TYR A 53 -58.95 19.61 73.80
C TYR A 53 -59.03 20.26 72.41
N LYS A 54 -59.22 21.59 72.34
CA LYS A 54 -59.19 22.35 71.08
C LYS A 54 -57.82 22.23 70.40
N LYS A 55 -56.73 22.37 71.15
CA LYS A 55 -55.38 22.21 70.62
C LYS A 55 -55.12 20.79 70.12
N PHE A 56 -55.64 19.78 70.82
CA PHE A 56 -55.55 18.39 70.38
C PHE A 56 -56.30 18.13 69.06
N GLN A 57 -57.50 18.70 68.88
CA GLN A 57 -58.24 18.59 67.63
C GLN A 57 -57.53 19.32 66.46
N GLU A 58 -56.96 20.50 66.72
CA GLU A 58 -56.16 21.25 65.75
C GLU A 58 -54.93 20.45 65.30
N LEU A 59 -54.17 19.90 66.25
CA LEU A 59 -53.02 19.03 65.98
C LEU A 59 -53.42 17.77 65.20
N ARG A 60 -54.59 17.19 65.49
CA ARG A 60 -55.09 16.03 64.75
C ARG A 60 -55.44 16.35 63.30
N ARG A 61 -56.03 17.53 63.03
CA ARG A 61 -56.28 18.02 61.67
C ARG A 61 -54.97 18.32 60.94
N SER A 62 -54.05 19.02 61.61
CA SER A 62 -52.70 19.29 61.09
C SER A 62 -51.96 18.01 60.71
N ARG A 63 -52.02 16.96 61.55
CA ARG A 63 -51.42 15.65 61.25
C ARG A 63 -52.04 14.98 60.02
N LYS A 64 -53.36 15.13 59.82
CA LYS A 64 -54.04 14.55 58.65
C LYS A 64 -53.64 15.27 57.37
N ASN A 65 -53.65 16.60 57.38
CA ASN A 65 -53.23 17.42 56.24
C ASN A 65 -51.76 17.14 55.88
N ALA A 66 -50.86 17.10 56.87
CA ALA A 66 -49.46 16.75 56.66
C ALA A 66 -49.28 15.34 56.06
N ARG A 67 -50.14 14.37 56.39
CA ARG A 67 -50.11 13.03 55.78
C ARG A 67 -50.55 13.03 54.31
N GLU A 68 -51.59 13.79 53.98
CA GLU A 68 -52.08 13.95 52.61
C GLU A 68 -51.03 14.67 51.76
N GLU A 69 -50.39 15.71 52.29
CA GLU A 69 -49.25 16.40 51.67
C GLU A 69 -48.06 15.46 51.45
N ILE A 70 -47.68 14.65 52.44
CA ILE A 70 -46.62 13.64 52.28
C ILE A 70 -46.96 12.65 51.17
N TRP A 71 -48.23 12.24 51.04
CA TRP A 71 -48.66 11.31 50.00
C TRP A 71 -48.60 11.95 48.61
N GLN A 72 -49.06 13.20 48.46
CA GLN A 72 -48.93 13.94 47.21
C GLN A 72 -47.47 14.17 46.82
N ILE A 73 -46.64 14.61 47.77
CA ILE A 73 -45.20 14.81 47.56
C ILE A 73 -44.52 13.51 47.15
N LYS A 74 -44.87 12.37 47.77
CA LYS A 74 -44.35 11.06 47.37
C LYS A 74 -44.74 10.69 45.93
N GLY A 75 -45.99 10.93 45.54
CA GLY A 75 -46.44 10.74 44.16
C GLY A 75 -45.66 11.59 43.16
N SER A 76 -45.48 12.89 43.45
CA SER A 76 -44.66 13.78 42.63
C SER A 76 -43.19 13.35 42.56
N ILE A 77 -42.62 12.82 43.65
CA ILE A 77 -41.25 12.30 43.66
C ILE A 77 -41.11 11.08 42.73
N GLU A 78 -42.09 10.19 42.70
CA GLU A 78 -42.08 9.01 41.82
C GLU A 78 -42.20 9.40 40.35
N GLU A 79 -43.09 10.34 40.03
CA GLU A 79 -43.24 10.89 38.67
C GLU A 79 -41.97 11.59 38.20
N LEU A 80 -41.38 12.46 39.03
CA LEU A 80 -40.13 13.15 38.71
C LEU A 80 -38.94 12.18 38.54
N LYS A 81 -38.92 11.06 39.27
CA LYS A 81 -37.91 10.00 39.07
C LYS A 81 -38.06 9.33 37.71
N LEU A 82 -39.29 9.08 37.27
CA LEU A 82 -39.55 8.51 35.94
C LEU A 82 -39.10 9.46 34.84
N GLN A 83 -39.51 10.73 34.91
CA GLN A 83 -39.10 11.76 33.96
C GLN A 83 -37.57 11.93 33.92
N LYS A 84 -36.91 11.90 35.08
CA LYS A 84 -35.43 11.94 35.13
C LYS A 84 -34.80 10.76 34.40
N SER A 85 -35.31 9.55 34.60
CA SER A 85 -34.81 8.35 33.91
C SER A 85 -34.99 8.46 32.40
N GLU A 86 -36.14 8.98 31.94
CA GLU A 86 -36.42 9.20 30.52
C GLU A 86 -35.46 10.24 29.91
N HIS A 87 -35.28 11.37 30.58
CA HIS A 87 -34.33 12.40 30.15
C HIS A 87 -32.87 11.91 30.17
N GLU A 88 -32.49 11.03 31.09
CA GLU A 88 -31.15 10.42 31.10
C GLU A 88 -30.91 9.57 29.84
N VAL A 89 -31.89 8.76 29.41
CA VAL A 89 -31.82 7.98 28.18
C VAL A 89 -31.74 8.89 26.94
N GLN A 90 -32.63 9.88 26.84
CA GLN A 90 -32.63 10.85 25.73
C GLN A 90 -31.30 11.61 25.63
N ASN A 91 -30.69 11.96 26.76
CA ASN A 91 -29.40 12.64 26.80
C ASN A 91 -28.28 11.74 26.29
N ASP A 92 -28.27 10.45 26.67
CA ASP A 92 -27.25 9.51 26.21
C ASP A 92 -27.38 9.21 24.70
N GLU A 93 -28.60 9.05 24.19
CA GLU A 93 -28.86 8.94 22.75
C GLU A 93 -28.39 10.19 21.99
N THR A 94 -28.66 11.38 22.53
CA THR A 94 -28.23 12.65 21.93
C THR A 94 -26.71 12.76 21.90
N LYS A 95 -26.02 12.38 22.99
CA LYS A 95 -24.55 12.36 23.04
C LYS A 95 -23.97 11.39 22.01
N ASP A 96 -24.56 10.20 21.85
CA ASP A 96 -24.08 9.23 20.88
C ASP A 96 -24.30 9.70 19.45
N ARG A 97 -25.42 10.40 19.18
CA ARG A 97 -25.65 11.06 17.88
C ARG A 97 -24.60 12.14 17.61
N ILE A 98 -24.32 13.00 18.59
CA ILE A 98 -23.29 14.05 18.45
C ILE A 98 -21.92 13.42 18.17
N ARG A 99 -21.54 12.38 18.94
CA ARG A 99 -20.26 11.67 18.72
C ARG A 99 -20.17 11.11 17.30
N ARG A 100 -21.23 10.48 16.80
CA ARG A 100 -21.26 9.96 15.43
C ARG A 100 -21.03 11.06 14.40
N LEU A 101 -21.74 12.19 14.53
CA LEU A 101 -21.58 13.32 13.63
C LEU A 101 -20.16 13.89 13.69
N CYS A 102 -19.61 14.10 14.90
CA CYS A 102 -18.24 14.58 15.07
C CYS A 102 -17.20 13.63 14.48
N ILE A 103 -17.39 12.31 14.60
CA ILE A 103 -16.49 11.32 14.00
C ILE A 103 -16.56 11.40 12.47
N ALA A 104 -17.77 11.46 11.90
CA ALA A 104 -17.96 11.54 10.46
C ALA A 104 -17.33 12.81 9.87
N GLU A 105 -17.65 13.98 10.43
CA GLU A 105 -17.10 15.27 9.99
C GLU A 105 -15.58 15.33 10.13
N ARG A 106 -15.04 14.84 11.27
CA ARG A 106 -13.58 14.79 11.47
C ARG A 106 -12.91 13.89 10.43
N ASN A 107 -13.50 12.73 10.15
CA ASN A 107 -12.95 11.79 9.19
C ASN A 107 -12.98 12.38 7.77
N GLU A 108 -14.07 13.04 7.37
CA GLU A 108 -14.18 13.67 6.05
C GLU A 108 -13.20 14.85 5.91
N TYR A 109 -13.11 15.71 6.94
CA TYR A 109 -12.13 16.78 6.98
C TYR A 109 -10.69 16.24 6.86
N SER A 110 -10.32 15.25 7.69
CA SER A 110 -8.99 14.64 7.63
C SER A 110 -8.69 14.02 6.27
N LYS A 111 -9.68 13.38 5.64
CA LYS A 111 -9.53 12.77 4.33
C LYS A 111 -9.22 13.81 3.26
N ILE A 112 -10.02 14.87 3.18
CA ILE A 112 -9.85 15.95 2.20
C ILE A 112 -8.53 16.71 2.45
N ALA A 113 -8.25 17.05 3.71
CA ALA A 113 -7.03 17.77 4.08
C ALA A 113 -5.77 16.99 3.66
N ILE A 114 -5.70 15.68 3.96
CA ILE A 114 -4.54 14.85 3.56
C ILE A 114 -4.41 14.76 2.04
N GLN A 115 -5.53 14.67 1.32
CA GLN A 115 -5.51 14.64 -0.15
C GLN A 115 -5.01 15.95 -0.75
N TRP A 116 -5.43 17.09 -0.19
CA TRP A 116 -4.97 18.41 -0.60
C TRP A 116 -3.50 18.63 -0.25
N ASP A 117 -3.07 18.28 0.97
CA ASP A 117 -1.66 18.38 1.39
C ASP A 117 -0.76 17.52 0.49
N PHE A 118 -1.23 16.33 0.11
CA PHE A 118 -0.52 15.49 -0.86
C PHE A 118 -0.35 16.17 -2.21
N ALA A 119 -1.43 16.71 -2.79
CA ALA A 119 -1.37 17.40 -4.08
C ALA A 119 -0.53 18.69 -4.01
N ALA A 120 -0.63 19.44 -2.92
CA ALA A 120 0.17 20.64 -2.67
C ALA A 120 1.66 20.31 -2.59
N GLY A 121 2.03 19.22 -1.91
CA GLY A 121 3.43 18.77 -1.84
C GLY A 121 4.00 18.35 -3.21
N ILE A 122 3.19 17.74 -4.07
CA ILE A 122 3.59 17.45 -5.45
C ILE A 122 3.72 18.75 -6.28
N ARG A 123 2.78 19.69 -6.11
CA ARG A 123 2.82 20.99 -6.79
C ARG A 123 4.06 21.80 -6.43
N GLU A 124 4.40 21.87 -5.14
CA GLU A 124 5.60 22.54 -4.66
C GLU A 124 6.86 21.94 -5.28
N MET A 125 6.97 20.62 -5.31
CA MET A 125 8.10 19.91 -5.92
C MET A 125 8.19 20.15 -7.43
N ASP A 126 7.05 20.11 -8.14
CA ASP A 126 6.99 20.39 -9.58
C ASP A 126 7.40 21.84 -9.88
N GLN A 127 6.95 22.81 -9.07
CA GLN A 127 7.29 24.24 -9.21
C GLN A 127 8.76 24.53 -8.88
N GLU A 128 9.31 23.97 -7.80
CA GLU A 128 10.73 24.09 -7.44
C GLU A 128 11.61 23.59 -8.59
N ASN A 129 11.30 22.42 -9.14
CA ASN A 129 12.06 21.83 -10.23
C ASN A 129 11.88 22.58 -11.56
N ALA A 130 10.70 23.15 -11.82
CA ALA A 130 10.48 23.92 -13.05
C ALA A 130 11.17 25.29 -13.00
N ALA A 131 11.29 25.91 -11.82
CA ALA A 131 12.02 27.16 -11.64
C ALA A 131 13.54 27.04 -11.89
N GLU A 132 14.09 25.83 -11.78
CA GLU A 132 15.49 25.55 -12.12
C GLU A 132 15.73 25.51 -13.65
N ASP A 133 14.69 25.21 -14.44
CA ASP A 133 14.71 25.22 -15.92
C ASP A 133 14.31 26.61 -16.45
N LYS A 134 15.21 27.58 -16.22
CA LYS A 134 14.98 29.03 -16.43
C LYS A 134 14.48 29.44 -17.83
N ASP A 135 14.70 28.61 -18.84
CA ASP A 135 14.35 28.92 -20.23
C ASP A 135 12.91 28.51 -20.60
N ASN A 136 12.25 27.67 -19.79
CA ASN A 136 10.94 27.09 -20.13
C ASN A 136 9.92 27.16 -18.97
N PHE A 137 10.18 28.00 -17.96
CA PHE A 137 9.31 28.17 -16.80
C PHE A 137 8.22 29.21 -17.05
N ASP A 138 6.97 28.76 -17.13
CA ASP A 138 5.78 29.61 -17.04
C ASP A 138 5.09 29.38 -15.68
N PRO A 139 5.05 30.37 -14.77
CA PRO A 139 4.44 30.21 -13.45
C PRO A 139 2.92 30.07 -13.50
N ASP A 140 2.28 30.47 -14.58
CA ASP A 140 0.82 30.43 -14.74
C ASP A 140 0.34 29.10 -15.37
N GLU A 141 1.25 28.30 -15.93
CA GLU A 141 0.93 26.98 -16.51
C GLU A 141 1.18 25.85 -15.49
N GLU A 142 0.09 25.25 -15.01
CA GLU A 142 0.18 24.08 -14.12
C GLU A 142 0.64 22.84 -14.91
N LEU A 143 1.73 22.20 -14.48
CA LEU A 143 2.26 20.99 -15.14
C LEU A 143 1.25 19.84 -15.23
N ARG A 144 0.29 19.77 -14.29
CA ARG A 144 -0.64 18.67 -14.11
C ARG A 144 -1.94 19.16 -13.47
N ASP A 145 -2.97 18.34 -13.59
CA ASP A 145 -4.22 18.53 -12.84
C ASP A 145 -4.04 18.06 -11.39
N TYR A 146 -3.74 18.99 -10.48
CA TYR A 146 -3.52 18.69 -9.07
C TYR A 146 -4.79 18.25 -8.33
N ASP A 147 -5.98 18.60 -8.82
CA ASP A 147 -7.24 18.10 -8.27
C ASP A 147 -7.40 16.60 -8.54
N GLN A 148 -6.98 16.13 -9.72
CA GLN A 148 -6.90 14.70 -9.99
C GLN A 148 -5.85 14.01 -9.13
N VAL A 149 -4.69 14.64 -8.89
CA VAL A 149 -3.64 14.12 -8.00
C VAL A 149 -4.19 13.94 -6.58
N ALA A 150 -4.90 14.94 -6.03
CA ALA A 150 -5.53 14.84 -4.71
C ALA A 150 -6.50 13.65 -4.62
N LYS A 151 -7.35 13.49 -5.63
CA LYS A 151 -8.33 12.39 -5.71
C LYS A 151 -7.68 11.02 -5.90
N SER A 152 -6.47 10.97 -6.44
CA SER A 152 -5.75 9.72 -6.68
C SER A 152 -5.26 9.03 -5.40
N LEU A 153 -5.08 9.77 -4.30
CA LEU A 153 -4.63 9.22 -3.02
C LEU A 153 -5.81 8.64 -2.22
N PRO A 154 -5.89 7.31 -2.02
CA PRO A 154 -6.94 6.71 -1.20
C PRO A 154 -6.63 6.88 0.28
N VAL A 155 -7.42 7.70 0.98
CA VAL A 155 -7.30 7.94 2.43
C VAL A 155 -8.45 7.27 3.18
N PHE A 156 -8.12 6.48 4.20
CA PHE A 156 -9.08 5.76 5.04
C PHE A 156 -8.89 6.15 6.51
N CYS A 157 -9.89 6.81 7.10
CA CYS A 157 -9.90 7.11 8.53
C CYS A 157 -10.41 5.88 9.30
N VAL A 158 -9.49 5.07 9.83
CA VAL A 158 -9.82 3.76 10.40
C VAL A 158 -9.87 3.73 11.94
N SER A 159 -10.80 2.95 12.47
CA SER A 159 -10.85 2.58 13.89
C SER A 159 -10.84 1.07 14.07
N SER A 160 -9.65 0.51 14.28
CA SER A 160 -9.45 -0.93 14.47
C SER A 160 -10.18 -1.46 15.71
N ARG A 161 -10.21 -0.68 16.80
CA ARG A 161 -10.87 -1.06 18.05
C ARG A 161 -12.39 -1.09 17.92
N ALA A 162 -13.00 -0.08 17.27
CA ALA A 162 -14.44 -0.06 17.02
C ALA A 162 -14.86 -1.23 16.13
N TYR A 163 -14.09 -1.50 15.06
CA TYR A 163 -14.34 -2.62 14.17
C TYR A 163 -14.31 -3.96 14.89
N GLN A 164 -13.25 -4.22 15.67
CA GLN A 164 -13.13 -5.47 16.43
C GLN A 164 -14.29 -5.67 17.42
N LYS A 165 -14.73 -4.60 18.09
CA LYS A 165 -15.87 -4.62 19.00
C LYS A 165 -17.18 -4.94 18.30
N LEU A 166 -17.46 -4.30 17.17
CA LEU A 166 -18.66 -4.56 16.37
C LEU A 166 -18.67 -5.97 15.77
N CYS A 167 -17.49 -6.54 15.49
CA CYS A 167 -17.34 -7.95 15.13
C CYS A 167 -17.41 -8.93 16.33
N GLY A 168 -17.82 -8.48 17.52
CA GLY A 168 -17.98 -9.33 18.71
C GLY A 168 -16.68 -9.71 19.42
N ARG A 169 -15.55 -9.06 19.11
CA ARG A 169 -14.25 -9.26 19.80
C ARG A 169 -14.08 -8.24 20.94
N LEU A 170 -13.01 -8.37 21.73
CA LEU A 170 -12.68 -7.47 22.85
C LEU A 170 -13.78 -7.32 23.91
N VAL A 171 -14.56 -8.36 24.21
CA VAL A 171 -15.74 -8.31 25.10
C VAL A 171 -15.48 -7.66 26.47
N LYS A 172 -14.26 -7.78 27.01
CA LYS A 172 -13.87 -7.24 28.33
C LYS A 172 -13.58 -5.74 28.38
N ASP A 173 -13.40 -5.10 27.22
CA ASP A 173 -13.09 -3.67 27.14
C ASP A 173 -14.36 -2.80 27.26
N ASP A 174 -14.21 -1.51 27.53
CA ASP A 174 -15.32 -0.56 27.48
C ASP A 174 -15.95 -0.47 26.07
N PRO A 175 -17.26 -0.18 25.96
CA PRO A 175 -17.92 0.04 24.68
C PRO A 175 -17.32 1.27 23.98
N VAL A 176 -17.21 1.20 22.65
CA VAL A 176 -16.74 2.34 21.84
C VAL A 176 -17.96 3.12 21.36
N PRO A 177 -18.21 4.33 21.88
CA PRO A 177 -19.38 5.10 21.50
C PRO A 177 -19.24 5.70 20.09
N GLY A 178 -20.37 5.94 19.43
CA GLY A 178 -20.44 6.68 18.16
C GLY A 178 -20.39 5.85 16.87
N PHE A 179 -20.07 4.55 16.93
CA PHE A 179 -20.13 3.64 15.77
C PHE A 179 -21.32 2.68 15.89
N THR A 180 -22.10 2.54 14.81
CA THR A 180 -23.25 1.62 14.77
C THR A 180 -23.05 0.41 13.89
N ASN A 181 -22.31 0.57 12.79
CA ASN A 181 -22.05 -0.48 11.84
C ASN A 181 -20.54 -0.62 11.58
N THR A 182 -20.13 -1.75 11.03
CA THR A 182 -18.73 -2.02 10.72
C THR A 182 -18.19 -1.14 9.60
N GLU A 183 -19.06 -0.60 8.74
CA GLU A 183 -18.68 0.26 7.61
C GLU A 183 -18.19 1.65 8.07
N GLU A 184 -18.78 2.22 9.11
CA GLU A 184 -18.39 3.51 9.69
C GLU A 184 -16.96 3.51 10.25
N THR A 185 -16.37 2.32 10.49
CA THR A 185 -15.03 2.22 11.07
C THR A 185 -13.91 2.32 10.03
N GLY A 186 -14.22 2.39 8.73
CA GLY A 186 -13.23 2.51 7.64
C GLY A 186 -12.42 1.24 7.32
N ILE A 187 -12.54 0.19 8.14
CA ILE A 187 -11.76 -1.05 8.00
C ILE A 187 -12.24 -1.89 6.80
N PRO A 188 -13.54 -2.08 6.55
CA PRO A 188 -14.01 -2.81 5.36
C PRO A 188 -13.53 -2.19 4.04
N GLN A 189 -13.58 -0.86 3.93
CA GLN A 189 -13.13 -0.13 2.75
C GLN A 189 -11.61 -0.27 2.56
N LEU A 190 -10.83 -0.20 3.65
CA LEU A 190 -9.40 -0.48 3.62
C LEU A 190 -9.12 -1.93 3.15
N GLN A 191 -9.88 -2.92 3.64
CA GLN A 191 -9.74 -4.31 3.20
C GLN A 191 -10.07 -4.48 1.72
N ALA A 192 -11.15 -3.87 1.23
CA ALA A 192 -11.53 -3.89 -0.18
C ALA A 192 -10.44 -3.27 -1.05
N HIS A 193 -9.86 -2.15 -0.60
CA HIS A 193 -8.74 -1.51 -1.26
C HIS A 193 -7.51 -2.42 -1.30
N CYS A 194 -7.11 -3.03 -0.18
CA CYS A 194 -6.01 -4.00 -0.14
C CYS A 194 -6.24 -5.20 -1.08
N LYS A 195 -7.48 -5.71 -1.18
CA LYS A 195 -7.84 -6.77 -2.13
C LYS A 195 -7.78 -6.28 -3.59
N LYS A 196 -8.13 -5.02 -3.85
CA LYS A 196 -8.02 -4.39 -5.18
C LYS A 196 -6.56 -4.21 -5.60
N LEU A 197 -5.67 -3.85 -4.68
CA LEU A 197 -4.22 -3.73 -4.96
C LEU A 197 -3.61 -5.04 -5.49
N THR A 198 -4.11 -6.20 -5.04
CA THR A 198 -3.65 -7.51 -5.54
C THR A 198 -4.35 -7.96 -6.82
N ALA A 199 -5.41 -7.28 -7.26
CA ALA A 199 -6.22 -7.71 -8.40
C ALA A 199 -5.41 -7.73 -9.70
N SER A 200 -4.61 -6.70 -9.97
CA SER A 200 -3.75 -6.64 -11.17
C SER A 200 -2.78 -7.83 -11.22
N GLY A 201 -2.11 -8.13 -10.09
CA GLY A 201 -1.23 -9.30 -10.00
C GLY A 201 -1.97 -10.63 -10.19
N ARG A 202 -3.16 -10.79 -9.60
CA ARG A 202 -3.98 -12.00 -9.79
C ARG A 202 -4.43 -12.16 -11.24
N ILE A 203 -4.89 -11.09 -11.89
CA ILE A 203 -5.27 -11.10 -13.31
C ILE A 203 -4.08 -11.50 -14.18
N GLN A 204 -2.90 -10.96 -13.91
CA GLN A 204 -1.67 -11.32 -14.63
C GLN A 204 -1.34 -12.80 -14.48
N THR A 205 -1.34 -13.33 -13.25
CA THR A 205 -1.08 -14.77 -13.01
C THR A 205 -2.11 -15.66 -13.70
N SER A 206 -3.40 -15.30 -13.64
CA SER A 206 -4.47 -16.03 -14.33
C SER A 206 -4.29 -15.98 -15.85
N ARG A 207 -3.93 -14.82 -16.43
CA ARG A 207 -3.64 -14.68 -17.87
C ARG A 207 -2.46 -15.55 -18.29
N SER A 208 -1.34 -15.51 -17.56
CA SER A 208 -0.18 -16.36 -17.85
C SER A 208 -0.54 -17.85 -17.82
N PHE A 209 -1.32 -18.29 -16.82
CA PHE A 209 -1.82 -19.67 -16.76
C PHE A 209 -2.67 -20.03 -17.98
N LEU A 210 -3.63 -19.17 -18.35
CA LEU A 210 -4.51 -19.41 -19.49
C LEU A 210 -3.74 -19.44 -20.81
N LEU A 211 -2.75 -18.56 -21.00
CA LEU A 211 -1.88 -18.58 -22.18
C LEU A 211 -1.08 -19.88 -22.26
N ASN A 212 -0.46 -20.31 -21.16
CA ASN A 212 0.27 -21.57 -21.10
C ASN A 212 -0.65 -22.78 -21.38
N MET A 213 -1.89 -22.74 -20.88
CA MET A 213 -2.90 -23.76 -21.17
C MET A 213 -3.31 -23.75 -22.65
N CYS A 214 -3.53 -22.59 -23.25
CA CYS A 214 -3.85 -22.46 -24.68
C CYS A 214 -2.68 -22.99 -25.55
N GLN A 215 -1.45 -22.66 -25.18
CA GLN A 215 -0.24 -23.18 -25.84
C GLN A 215 -0.18 -24.71 -25.77
N LEU A 216 -0.44 -25.29 -24.59
CA LEU A 216 -0.46 -26.74 -24.41
C LEU A 216 -1.54 -27.42 -25.25
N LEU A 217 -2.77 -26.90 -25.22
CA LEU A 217 -3.89 -27.41 -26.02
C LEU A 217 -3.58 -27.34 -27.52
N THR A 218 -2.98 -26.23 -27.96
CA THR A 218 -2.59 -26.07 -29.37
C THR A 218 -1.46 -27.01 -29.75
N ALA A 219 -0.49 -27.25 -28.87
CA ALA A 219 0.58 -28.22 -29.11
C ALA A 219 0.02 -29.65 -29.25
N PHE A 220 -0.99 -30.03 -28.46
CA PHE A 220 -1.71 -31.29 -28.62
C PHE A 220 -2.56 -31.30 -29.89
N GLY A 221 -3.24 -30.21 -30.23
CA GLY A 221 -4.01 -30.07 -31.47
C GLY A 221 -3.12 -30.27 -32.71
N LEU A 222 -1.95 -29.64 -32.73
CA LEU A 222 -0.93 -29.86 -33.76
C LEU A 222 -0.41 -31.31 -33.72
N TRP A 223 -0.21 -31.91 -32.54
CA TRP A 223 0.26 -33.29 -32.42
C TRP A 223 -0.71 -34.30 -33.05
N VAL A 224 -2.01 -34.12 -32.81
CA VAL A 224 -3.09 -34.96 -33.33
C VAL A 224 -3.33 -34.72 -34.82
N SER A 225 -3.18 -33.48 -35.30
CA SER A 225 -3.49 -33.11 -36.70
C SER A 225 -2.47 -33.61 -37.72
N ILE A 226 -1.29 -34.09 -37.29
CA ILE A 226 -0.24 -34.64 -38.18
C ILE A 226 -0.58 -36.08 -38.59
N GLU A 227 -1.78 -36.27 -39.14
CA GLU A 227 -2.27 -37.52 -39.69
C GLU A 227 -2.38 -37.36 -41.21
N GLY A 228 -1.43 -37.97 -41.93
CA GLY A 228 -1.60 -38.29 -43.35
C GLY A 228 -1.94 -37.13 -44.29
N THR A 229 -1.32 -35.95 -44.15
CA THR A 229 -1.22 -35.08 -45.32
C THR A 229 -0.33 -35.80 -46.32
N ASP A 230 -0.97 -36.56 -47.23
CA ASP A 230 -0.43 -37.00 -48.51
C ASP A 230 -0.11 -35.74 -49.33
N SER A 231 0.89 -35.00 -48.86
CA SER A 231 1.43 -33.87 -49.58
C SER A 231 2.01 -34.45 -50.86
N LYS A 232 1.48 -34.03 -52.01
CA LYS A 232 2.08 -34.30 -53.32
C LYS A 232 3.51 -33.74 -53.47
N ALA A 233 4.02 -33.08 -52.43
CA ALA A 233 5.38 -32.56 -52.35
C ALA A 233 6.41 -33.69 -52.25
N THR A 234 7.38 -33.64 -53.16
CA THR A 234 8.54 -34.54 -53.21
C THR A 234 9.33 -34.45 -51.90
N GLN A 235 10.02 -35.52 -51.51
CA GLN A 235 10.91 -35.49 -50.33
C GLN A 235 11.96 -34.35 -50.42
N GLU A 236 12.45 -34.05 -51.62
CA GLU A 236 13.35 -32.92 -51.86
C GLU A 236 12.71 -31.55 -51.58
N ASP A 237 11.41 -31.40 -51.85
CA ASP A 237 10.67 -30.15 -51.59
C ASP A 237 10.46 -29.94 -50.09
N LYS A 238 10.23 -31.02 -49.34
CA LYS A 238 10.17 -31.02 -47.87
C LYS A 238 11.52 -30.65 -47.26
N ASP A 239 12.61 -31.26 -47.73
CA ASP A 239 13.96 -30.96 -47.23
C ASP A 239 14.37 -29.50 -47.52
N ARG A 240 13.97 -28.95 -48.68
CA ARG A 240 14.15 -27.53 -49.01
C ARG A 240 13.32 -26.62 -48.12
N GLN A 241 12.06 -26.96 -47.83
CA GLN A 241 11.20 -26.21 -46.91
C GLN A 241 11.76 -26.20 -45.49
N VAL A 242 12.20 -27.37 -44.97
CA VAL A 242 12.83 -27.45 -43.65
C VAL A 242 14.10 -26.62 -43.57
N LYS A 243 14.95 -26.64 -44.61
CA LYS A 243 16.15 -25.80 -44.66
C LYS A 243 15.81 -24.30 -44.63
N TYR A 244 14.82 -23.89 -45.42
CA TYR A 244 14.35 -22.50 -45.40
C TYR A 244 13.80 -22.11 -44.02
N LEU A 245 12.93 -22.94 -43.42
CA LEU A 245 12.34 -22.67 -42.11
C LEU A 245 13.38 -22.55 -41.01
N LYS A 246 14.39 -23.44 -41.01
CA LYS A 246 15.50 -23.36 -40.07
C LYS A 246 16.27 -22.04 -40.22
N LEU A 247 16.50 -21.59 -41.44
CA LEU A 247 17.18 -20.33 -41.71
C LEU A 247 16.32 -19.12 -41.32
N ALA A 248 15.03 -19.16 -41.61
CA ALA A 248 14.08 -18.11 -41.23
C ALA A 248 13.89 -18.01 -39.70
N LEU A 249 13.84 -19.15 -38.99
CA LEU A 249 13.81 -19.20 -37.53
C LEU A 249 15.11 -18.73 -36.90
N ALA A 250 16.27 -19.09 -37.47
CA ALA A 250 17.56 -18.57 -37.01
C ALA A 250 17.67 -17.06 -37.21
N ASN A 251 17.13 -16.53 -38.32
CA ASN A 251 17.03 -15.09 -38.52
C ASN A 251 16.09 -14.44 -37.48
N LEU A 252 14.96 -15.08 -37.16
CA LEU A 252 14.05 -14.61 -36.11
C LEU A 252 14.74 -14.53 -34.74
N ASP A 253 15.51 -15.55 -34.35
CA ASP A 253 16.32 -15.55 -33.12
C ASP A 253 17.35 -14.40 -33.10
N ALA A 254 18.06 -14.19 -34.21
CA ALA A 254 19.02 -13.09 -34.33
C ALA A 254 18.33 -11.72 -34.20
N VAL A 255 17.17 -11.53 -34.83
CA VAL A 255 16.39 -10.30 -34.74
C VAL A 255 15.81 -10.11 -33.35
N PHE A 256 15.38 -11.17 -32.67
CA PHE A 256 14.93 -11.12 -31.27
C PHE A 256 16.04 -10.65 -30.35
N LYS A 257 17.22 -11.26 -30.43
CA LYS A 257 18.43 -10.83 -29.72
C LYS A 257 18.73 -9.36 -29.95
N ALA A 258 18.83 -8.95 -31.21
CA ALA A 258 19.12 -7.57 -31.57
C ALA A 258 18.08 -6.58 -31.02
N SER A 259 16.80 -6.97 -31.02
CA SER A 259 15.72 -6.13 -30.50
C SER A 259 15.76 -5.98 -28.98
N ILE A 260 16.20 -7.01 -28.23
CA ILE A 260 16.44 -6.91 -26.78
C ILE A 260 17.58 -5.93 -26.51
N TYR A 261 18.73 -6.10 -27.18
CA TYR A 261 19.86 -5.19 -27.00
C TYR A 261 19.51 -3.74 -27.35
N ALA A 262 18.82 -3.51 -28.47
CA ALA A 262 18.37 -2.18 -28.85
C ALA A 262 17.42 -1.55 -27.80
N CYS A 263 16.51 -2.34 -27.22
CA CYS A 263 15.64 -1.87 -26.14
C CYS A 263 16.46 -1.46 -24.91
N PHE A 264 17.46 -2.25 -24.50
CA PHE A 264 18.29 -1.92 -23.34
C PHE A 264 19.27 -0.78 -23.59
N ASP A 265 19.75 -0.61 -24.82
CA ASP A 265 20.54 0.55 -25.21
C ASP A 265 19.71 1.83 -25.11
N GLN A 266 18.44 1.80 -25.54
CA GLN A 266 17.50 2.89 -25.33
C GLN A 266 17.24 3.16 -23.84
N VAL A 267 16.98 2.11 -23.04
CA VAL A 267 16.77 2.24 -21.58
C VAL A 267 17.99 2.85 -20.90
N ARG A 268 19.20 2.41 -21.25
CA ARG A 268 20.46 2.97 -20.72
C ARG A 268 20.65 4.42 -21.15
N ALA A 269 20.36 4.75 -22.42
CA ALA A 269 20.44 6.11 -22.92
C ALA A 269 19.46 7.05 -22.19
N ASP A 270 18.22 6.60 -21.96
CA ASP A 270 17.22 7.36 -21.22
C ASP A 270 17.65 7.55 -19.76
N LEU A 271 18.08 6.50 -19.06
CA LEU A 271 18.58 6.62 -17.69
C LEU A 271 19.80 7.55 -17.61
N LYS A 272 20.69 7.47 -18.60
CA LYS A 272 21.86 8.34 -18.66
C LYS A 272 21.43 9.80 -18.79
N HIS A 273 20.56 10.10 -19.75
CA HIS A 273 20.12 11.45 -20.04
C HIS A 273 19.31 12.09 -18.89
N TYR A 274 18.36 11.35 -18.31
CA TYR A 274 17.46 11.90 -17.29
C TYR A 274 18.04 11.87 -15.87
N ILE A 275 19.01 11.00 -15.58
CA ILE A 275 19.55 10.81 -14.22
C ILE A 275 21.07 10.97 -14.18
N THR A 276 21.82 10.13 -14.90
CA THR A 276 23.28 10.03 -14.72
C THR A 276 24.03 11.28 -15.14
N ASP A 277 23.65 11.92 -16.24
CA ASP A 277 24.33 13.10 -16.78
C ASP A 277 24.14 14.33 -15.88
N LYS A 278 23.01 14.39 -15.15
CA LYS A 278 22.73 15.47 -14.19
C LYS A 278 23.43 15.26 -12.85
N LEU A 279 23.68 14.01 -12.47
CA LEU A 279 24.18 13.65 -11.13
C LEU A 279 25.47 14.38 -10.70
N PRO A 280 26.47 14.66 -11.56
CA PRO A 280 27.66 15.42 -11.16
C PRO A 280 27.35 16.85 -10.72
N GLU A 281 26.41 17.52 -11.38
CA GLU A 281 25.97 18.88 -11.03
C GLU A 281 25.20 18.85 -9.70
N LEU A 282 24.26 17.91 -9.54
CA LEU A 282 23.52 17.70 -8.29
C LEU A 282 24.43 17.45 -7.09
N VAL A 283 25.49 16.64 -7.29
CA VAL A 283 26.48 16.35 -6.25
C VAL A 283 27.25 17.59 -5.86
N LYS A 284 27.63 18.43 -6.83
CA LYS A 284 28.34 19.67 -6.57
C LYS A 284 27.47 20.63 -5.75
N ASP A 285 26.21 20.79 -6.13
CA ASP A 285 25.27 21.67 -5.42
C ASP A 285 25.01 21.17 -3.98
N ALA A 286 24.87 19.85 -3.80
CA ALA A 286 24.75 19.24 -2.47
C ALA A 286 26.02 19.42 -1.61
N ILE A 287 27.20 19.31 -2.20
CA ILE A 287 28.48 19.59 -1.55
C ILE A 287 28.53 21.05 -1.07
N ASP A 288 28.14 21.99 -1.92
CA ASP A 288 28.18 23.41 -1.61
C ASP A 288 27.11 23.80 -0.55
N ALA A 289 25.95 23.15 -0.57
CA ALA A 289 24.86 23.37 0.39
C ALA A 289 25.14 22.75 1.78
N ALA A 290 25.83 21.60 1.85
CA ALA A 290 25.97 20.81 3.07
C ALA A 290 26.49 21.55 4.33
N PRO A 291 27.50 22.45 4.25
CA PRO A 291 27.96 23.21 5.42
C PRO A 291 26.90 24.17 5.95
N SER A 292 26.10 24.77 5.06
CA SER A 292 25.02 25.68 5.45
C SER A 292 23.90 24.90 6.15
N THR A 293 23.54 23.72 5.63
CA THR A 293 22.60 22.79 6.25
C THR A 293 23.06 22.37 7.65
N ALA A 294 24.34 21.99 7.78
CA ALA A 294 24.91 21.58 9.06
C ALA A 294 24.95 22.72 10.11
N LYS A 295 25.19 23.96 9.68
CA LYS A 295 25.11 25.14 10.55
C LYS A 295 23.66 25.40 11.01
N GLY A 296 22.70 25.26 10.10
CA GLY A 296 21.27 25.41 10.35
C GLY A 296 20.67 24.40 11.35
N TRP A 297 21.35 23.29 11.64
CA TRP A 297 20.96 22.37 12.70
C TRP A 297 20.95 22.98 14.11
N SER A 298 21.58 24.15 14.28
CA SER A 298 21.79 24.80 15.57
C SER A 298 21.10 26.16 15.73
N GLU A 299 20.37 26.63 14.72
CA GLU A 299 19.66 27.91 14.78
C GLU A 299 18.34 27.76 15.54
N LYS A 300 18.00 28.79 16.33
CA LYS A 300 17.13 28.77 17.51
C LYS A 300 15.74 28.14 17.27
N ASN A 301 15.52 26.91 17.76
CA ASN A 301 14.31 26.49 18.51
C ASN A 301 14.32 25.03 19.03
N THR A 302 15.47 24.37 19.21
CA THR A 302 15.49 22.96 19.64
C THR A 302 16.13 22.80 21.02
N GLY A 303 15.28 22.57 22.02
CA GLY A 303 15.66 22.42 23.42
C GLY A 303 16.60 21.25 23.70
N ALA A 304 17.31 21.38 24.83
CA ALA A 304 18.26 20.47 25.47
C ALA A 304 18.41 19.05 24.90
N ALA A 305 19.64 18.71 24.49
CA ALA A 305 20.08 17.35 24.21
C ALA A 305 20.15 16.51 25.50
N CYS A 306 19.59 15.30 25.49
CA CYS A 306 19.87 14.27 26.49
C CYS A 306 21.06 13.40 26.02
N PRO A 307 22.08 13.15 26.86
CA PRO A 307 23.14 12.20 26.54
C PRO A 307 22.59 10.76 26.54
N GLY A 308 22.83 10.00 25.48
CA GLY A 308 22.59 8.55 25.44
C GLY A 308 21.64 8.04 24.36
N ARG A 309 20.96 8.92 23.62
CA ARG A 309 20.22 8.62 22.38
C ARG A 309 20.11 9.95 21.63
N LEU A 310 20.56 10.02 20.38
CA LEU A 310 20.30 11.14 19.47
C LEU A 310 18.79 11.25 19.20
N ILE A 311 18.02 11.74 20.18
CA ILE A 311 16.58 12.01 20.09
C ILE A 311 16.36 13.38 20.77
N TRP A 312 16.10 14.40 19.96
CA TRP A 312 15.68 15.73 20.41
C TRP A 312 14.17 15.67 20.73
N LEU A 313 13.81 15.51 21.99
CA LEU A 313 12.43 15.20 22.42
C LEU A 313 11.40 16.33 22.26
N CYS A 314 11.76 17.52 21.74
CA CYS A 314 10.82 18.66 21.67
C CYS A 314 10.77 19.40 20.34
N ALA A 315 11.36 18.89 19.25
CA ALA A 315 11.23 19.49 17.92
C ALA A 315 11.21 18.44 16.81
N GLY A 316 10.29 17.48 16.93
CA GLY A 316 10.14 16.41 15.94
C GLY A 316 11.38 15.52 15.79
N HIS A 317 11.23 14.44 15.06
CA HIS A 317 12.36 13.62 14.65
C HIS A 317 13.04 14.30 13.46
N ARG A 318 14.09 15.10 13.70
CA ARG A 318 14.91 15.64 12.60
C ARG A 318 15.92 14.57 12.16
N ASP A 319 15.90 14.22 10.88
CA ASP A 319 16.84 13.27 10.29
C ASP A 319 17.93 14.03 9.54
N PHE A 320 19.12 14.13 10.15
CA PHE A 320 20.26 14.83 9.57
C PHE A 320 20.72 14.23 8.23
N ASN A 321 20.49 12.94 8.00
CA ASN A 321 20.84 12.30 6.74
C ASN A 321 19.86 12.69 5.64
N ALA A 322 18.57 12.79 5.97
CA ALA A 322 17.56 13.29 5.05
C ALA A 322 17.86 14.75 4.68
N ASP A 323 18.17 15.61 5.65
CA ASP A 323 18.54 17.02 5.41
C ASP A 323 19.75 17.17 4.46
N LEU A 324 20.75 16.29 4.56
CA LEU A 324 21.91 16.31 3.66
C LEU A 324 21.60 15.82 2.26
N VAL A 325 20.66 14.89 2.13
CA VAL A 325 20.30 14.23 0.86
C VAL A 325 19.20 14.99 0.11
N ASP A 326 18.41 15.80 0.81
CA ASP A 326 17.28 16.57 0.28
C ASP A 326 17.60 17.36 -1.00
N PRO A 327 18.74 18.10 -1.11
CA PRO A 327 19.07 18.82 -2.34
C PRO A 327 19.19 17.90 -3.56
N ILE A 328 19.75 16.71 -3.39
CA ILE A 328 19.88 15.73 -4.47
C ILE A 328 18.51 15.15 -4.83
N LEU A 329 17.69 14.80 -3.83
CA LEU A 329 16.40 14.14 -4.07
C LEU A 329 15.39 15.06 -4.76
N LYS A 330 15.33 16.33 -4.36
CA LYS A 330 14.41 17.31 -4.96
C LYS A 330 14.66 17.48 -6.45
N GLN A 331 15.90 17.83 -6.81
CA GLN A 331 16.30 18.07 -8.19
C GLN A 331 16.26 16.79 -9.05
N LEU A 332 16.52 15.62 -8.44
CA LEU A 332 16.46 14.34 -9.13
C LEU A 332 15.01 13.89 -9.40
N ALA A 333 14.03 14.33 -8.61
CA ALA A 333 12.65 13.79 -8.63
C ALA A 333 12.01 13.83 -10.03
N ASN A 334 12.13 14.94 -10.76
CA ASN A 334 11.54 15.07 -12.11
C ASN A 334 12.21 14.16 -13.14
N GLY A 335 13.54 14.11 -13.16
CA GLY A 335 14.29 13.22 -14.05
C GLY A 335 13.97 11.75 -13.76
N TRP A 336 13.88 11.42 -12.47
CA TRP A 336 13.51 10.10 -11.98
C TRP A 336 12.10 9.69 -12.42
N GLU A 337 11.12 10.57 -12.23
CA GLU A 337 9.73 10.29 -12.62
C GLU A 337 9.61 10.14 -14.14
N ARG A 338 10.20 11.04 -14.93
CA ARG A 338 10.19 10.97 -16.39
C ARG A 338 10.78 9.66 -16.91
N ALA A 339 11.91 9.23 -16.33
CA ALA A 339 12.53 7.96 -16.67
C ALA A 339 11.62 6.77 -16.30
N PHE A 340 11.27 6.63 -15.03
CA PHE A 340 10.64 5.41 -14.52
C PHE A 340 9.13 5.29 -14.71
N GLN A 341 8.41 6.40 -14.79
CA GLN A 341 6.94 6.39 -14.95
C GLN A 341 6.49 6.56 -16.40
N SER A 342 7.35 7.08 -17.29
CA SER A 342 6.97 7.37 -18.68
C SER A 342 7.88 6.70 -19.71
N ARG A 343 9.18 7.04 -19.73
CA ARG A 343 10.07 6.64 -20.84
C ARG A 343 10.36 5.14 -20.86
N LEU A 344 10.82 4.59 -19.74
CA LEU A 344 11.17 3.17 -19.64
C LEU A 344 9.96 2.24 -19.84
N PRO A 345 8.79 2.47 -19.18
CA PRO A 345 7.60 1.68 -19.47
C PRO A 345 7.19 1.70 -20.94
N LYS A 346 7.25 2.87 -21.60
CA LYS A 346 6.96 2.99 -23.03
C LYS A 346 7.95 2.21 -23.88
N ALA A 347 9.23 2.20 -23.54
CA ALA A 347 10.24 1.40 -24.24
C ALA A 347 9.93 -0.10 -24.16
N PHE A 348 9.57 -0.60 -22.97
CA PHE A 348 9.18 -2.02 -22.80
C PHE A 348 7.87 -2.37 -23.52
N CYS A 349 6.88 -1.48 -23.53
CA CYS A 349 5.65 -1.69 -24.31
C CYS A 349 5.91 -1.66 -25.82
N ALA A 350 6.73 -0.72 -26.31
CA ALA A 350 7.13 -0.64 -27.71
C ALA A 350 7.91 -1.88 -28.14
N TYR A 351 8.77 -2.42 -27.27
CA TYR A 351 9.42 -3.70 -27.47
C TYR A 351 8.40 -4.84 -27.66
N ALA A 352 7.41 -4.96 -26.78
CA ALA A 352 6.42 -6.04 -26.88
C ALA A 352 5.62 -5.96 -28.19
N ALA A 353 5.25 -4.75 -28.60
CA ALA A 353 4.59 -4.51 -29.89
C ALA A 353 5.50 -4.84 -31.09
N ASN A 354 6.78 -4.46 -31.04
CA ASN A 354 7.75 -4.80 -32.08
C ASN A 354 7.92 -6.32 -32.22
N PHE A 355 7.97 -7.06 -31.10
CA PHE A 355 8.01 -8.52 -31.12
C PHE A 355 6.78 -9.16 -31.77
N GLY A 356 5.59 -8.65 -31.46
CA GLY A 356 4.35 -9.05 -32.13
C GLY A 356 4.45 -8.83 -33.65
N GLY A 357 4.87 -7.63 -34.07
CA GLY A 357 5.04 -7.29 -35.49
C GLY A 357 6.06 -8.17 -36.22
N LEU A 358 7.19 -8.49 -35.57
CA LEU A 358 8.20 -9.40 -36.11
C LEU A 358 7.67 -10.82 -36.31
N LEU A 359 6.90 -11.33 -35.34
CA LEU A 359 6.27 -12.65 -35.44
C LEU A 359 5.21 -12.71 -36.53
N HIS A 360 4.36 -11.69 -36.66
CA HIS A 360 3.38 -11.59 -37.74
C HIS A 360 4.06 -11.53 -39.12
N THR A 361 5.16 -10.77 -39.23
CA THR A 361 5.94 -10.68 -40.48
C THR A 361 6.59 -12.01 -40.85
N PHE A 362 7.14 -12.72 -39.85
CA PHE A 362 7.67 -14.07 -40.03
C PHE A 362 6.57 -15.04 -40.48
N HIS A 363 5.45 -15.08 -39.77
CA HIS A 363 4.32 -15.95 -40.10
C HIS A 363 3.79 -15.69 -41.51
N GLY A 364 3.57 -14.43 -41.88
CA GLY A 364 3.10 -14.08 -43.22
C GLY A 364 4.11 -14.39 -44.34
N SER A 365 5.41 -14.50 -44.02
CA SER A 365 6.43 -14.97 -44.97
C SER A 365 6.38 -16.48 -45.15
N VAL A 366 6.08 -17.22 -44.07
CA VAL A 366 5.87 -18.67 -44.10
C VAL A 366 4.57 -19.03 -44.83
N GLU A 367 3.49 -18.29 -44.58
CA GLU A 367 2.18 -18.47 -45.23
C GLU A 367 2.29 -18.30 -46.76
N ARG A 368 2.90 -17.19 -47.23
CA ARG A 368 3.15 -16.96 -48.66
C ARG A 368 3.93 -18.09 -49.33
N GLN A 369 4.95 -18.63 -48.67
CA GLN A 369 5.75 -19.72 -49.23
C GLN A 369 4.98 -21.06 -49.25
N ALA A 370 4.08 -21.27 -48.30
CA ALA A 370 3.24 -22.45 -48.26
C ALA A 370 2.15 -22.41 -49.34
N ASP A 371 1.57 -21.23 -49.60
CA ASP A 371 0.60 -20.99 -50.67
C ASP A 371 1.20 -21.29 -52.05
N GLU A 372 2.42 -20.79 -52.32
CA GLU A 372 3.16 -21.04 -53.57
C GLU A 372 3.41 -22.53 -53.84
N LYS A 373 3.42 -23.36 -52.79
CA LYS A 373 3.73 -24.79 -52.86
C LYS A 373 2.52 -25.71 -52.59
N GLY A 374 1.34 -25.14 -52.32
CA GLY A 374 0.10 -25.88 -52.07
C GLY A 374 0.11 -26.75 -50.82
N VAL A 375 0.84 -26.36 -49.77
CA VAL A 375 0.90 -27.09 -48.48
C VAL A 375 -0.21 -26.63 -47.54
N GLY A 376 -0.75 -27.55 -46.74
CA GLY A 376 -1.96 -27.43 -45.91
C GLY A 376 -2.20 -26.08 -45.22
N LEU A 377 -3.30 -25.43 -45.60
CA LEU A 377 -3.77 -24.14 -45.05
C LEU A 377 -4.35 -24.26 -43.64
N ALA A 378 -4.83 -25.45 -43.26
CA ALA A 378 -5.48 -25.67 -41.97
C ALA A 378 -4.48 -25.59 -40.81
N GLU A 379 -3.30 -26.20 -40.94
CA GLU A 379 -2.28 -26.18 -39.89
C GLU A 379 -1.62 -24.80 -39.74
N LEU A 380 -1.54 -24.02 -40.82
CA LEU A 380 -1.09 -22.63 -40.78
C LEU A 380 -2.07 -21.73 -40.02
N SER A 381 -3.38 -21.97 -40.15
CA SER A 381 -4.39 -21.22 -39.38
C SER A 381 -4.25 -21.45 -37.88
N ILE A 382 -3.87 -22.66 -37.46
CA ILE A 382 -3.58 -22.98 -36.05
C ILE A 382 -2.30 -22.25 -35.59
N LEU A 383 -1.24 -22.25 -36.41
CA LEU A 383 -0.02 -21.49 -36.10
C LEU A 383 -0.26 -19.98 -36.04
N LYS A 384 -1.19 -19.45 -36.85
CA LYS A 384 -1.60 -18.03 -36.81
C LYS A 384 -2.20 -17.67 -35.46
N GLN A 385 -3.10 -18.51 -34.94
CA GLN A 385 -3.67 -18.34 -33.60
C GLN A 385 -2.59 -18.41 -32.50
N GLN A 386 -1.52 -19.19 -32.71
CA GLN A 386 -0.37 -19.19 -31.80
C GLN A 386 0.41 -17.87 -31.83
N VAL A 387 0.48 -17.17 -32.96
CA VAL A 387 1.14 -15.86 -33.04
C VAL A 387 0.49 -14.85 -32.11
N ASP A 388 -0.85 -14.77 -32.12
CA ASP A 388 -1.60 -13.90 -31.20
C ASP A 388 -1.36 -14.27 -29.73
N THR A 389 -1.24 -15.57 -29.45
CA THR A 389 -0.93 -16.08 -28.11
C THR A 389 0.48 -15.67 -27.66
N TYR A 390 1.47 -15.74 -28.56
CA TYR A 390 2.84 -15.29 -28.28
C TYR A 390 2.92 -13.77 -28.13
N GLU A 391 2.17 -12.99 -28.91
CA GLU A 391 2.08 -11.55 -28.75
C GLU A 391 1.56 -11.14 -27.36
N GLN A 392 0.50 -11.82 -26.89
CA GLN A 392 -0.02 -11.62 -25.52
C GLN A 392 1.01 -12.04 -24.45
N PHE A 393 1.80 -13.08 -24.71
CA PHE A 393 2.89 -13.46 -23.82
C PHE A 393 3.95 -12.35 -23.72
N PHE A 394 4.40 -11.77 -24.84
CA PHE A 394 5.40 -10.68 -24.80
C PHE A 394 4.88 -9.43 -24.07
N HIS A 395 3.58 -9.13 -24.19
CA HIS A 395 2.95 -8.08 -23.37
C HIS A 395 3.00 -8.40 -21.87
N ASN A 396 2.80 -9.67 -21.50
CA ASN A 396 2.94 -10.10 -20.11
C ASN A 396 4.39 -10.00 -19.63
N VAL A 397 5.39 -10.36 -20.45
CA VAL A 397 6.82 -10.19 -20.14
C VAL A 397 7.14 -8.72 -19.88
N ALA A 398 6.70 -7.81 -20.75
CA ALA A 398 6.89 -6.37 -20.53
C ALA A 398 6.27 -5.91 -19.20
N THR A 399 5.09 -6.42 -18.85
CA THR A 399 4.43 -6.12 -17.57
C THR A 399 5.24 -6.65 -16.37
N VAL A 400 5.82 -7.85 -16.46
CA VAL A 400 6.71 -8.42 -15.42
C VAL A 400 7.96 -7.57 -15.27
N VAL A 401 8.63 -7.22 -16.37
CA VAL A 401 9.85 -6.39 -16.38
C VAL A 401 9.58 -5.00 -15.80
N ILE A 402 8.46 -4.35 -16.16
CA ILE A 402 8.05 -3.05 -15.57
C ILE A 402 7.82 -3.17 -14.06
N LYS A 403 7.22 -4.26 -13.59
CA LYS A 403 7.00 -4.50 -12.15
C LYS A 403 8.33 -4.69 -11.41
N GLN A 404 9.24 -5.50 -11.96
CA GLN A 404 10.58 -5.71 -11.39
C GLN A 404 11.37 -4.40 -11.37
N MET A 405 11.34 -3.63 -12.45
CA MET A 405 11.93 -2.29 -12.54
C MET A 405 11.41 -1.39 -11.43
N THR A 406 10.08 -1.35 -11.22
CA THR A 406 9.43 -0.55 -10.17
C THR A 406 9.90 -0.92 -8.76
N GLN A 407 10.26 -2.19 -8.53
CA GLN A 407 10.83 -2.62 -7.26
C GLN A 407 12.30 -2.16 -7.13
N LEU A 408 13.12 -2.45 -8.13
CA LEU A 408 14.56 -2.15 -8.12
C LEU A 408 14.84 -0.64 -8.05
N GLN A 409 14.03 0.20 -8.70
CA GLN A 409 14.19 1.65 -8.62
C GLN A 409 13.93 2.19 -7.19
N ARG A 410 12.98 1.61 -6.45
CA ARG A 410 12.74 2.02 -5.05
C ARG A 410 13.92 1.68 -4.16
N GLU A 411 14.53 0.52 -4.36
CA GLU A 411 15.73 0.10 -3.62
C GLU A 411 16.92 1.02 -3.94
N ALA A 412 17.12 1.36 -5.22
CA ALA A 412 18.16 2.29 -5.66
C ALA A 412 18.01 3.69 -5.04
N ASN A 413 16.81 4.27 -5.08
CA ASN A 413 16.53 5.59 -4.49
C ASN A 413 16.72 5.58 -2.95
N ARG A 414 16.21 4.54 -2.27
CA ARG A 414 16.32 4.41 -0.81
C ARG A 414 17.75 4.21 -0.30
N ASN A 415 18.69 3.78 -1.15
CA ASN A 415 20.07 3.52 -0.76
C ASN A 415 20.95 4.79 -0.68
N ILE A 416 20.46 5.94 -1.14
CA ILE A 416 21.20 7.21 -1.05
C ILE A 416 21.38 7.62 0.43
N THR A 417 20.31 7.66 1.21
CA THR A 417 20.33 8.06 2.63
C THR A 417 21.20 7.15 3.51
N PRO A 418 21.12 5.80 3.41
CA PRO A 418 22.03 4.91 4.12
C PRO A 418 23.50 5.10 3.77
N THR A 419 23.82 5.48 2.52
CA THR A 419 25.21 5.71 2.10
C THR A 419 25.78 6.94 2.80
N ILE A 420 25.00 8.02 2.87
CA ILE A 420 25.37 9.22 3.65
C ILE A 420 25.43 8.91 5.14
N ALA A 421 24.46 8.17 5.69
CA ALA A 421 24.45 7.77 7.10
C ALA A 421 25.68 6.94 7.49
N ASN A 422 26.17 6.08 6.60
CA ASN A 422 27.41 5.36 6.78
C ASN A 422 28.64 6.29 6.78
N GLY A 423 28.66 7.29 5.90
CA GLY A 423 29.67 8.35 5.91
C GLY A 423 29.67 9.18 7.20
N MET A 424 28.49 9.43 7.76
CA MET A 424 28.29 10.20 9.01
C MET A 424 28.48 9.38 10.29
N ARG A 425 28.66 8.06 10.20
CA ARG A 425 28.74 7.17 11.36
C ARG A 425 29.81 7.60 12.38
N ASN A 426 31.00 7.95 11.89
CA ASN A 426 32.12 8.31 12.76
C ASN A 426 31.79 9.55 13.61
N VAL A 427 31.13 10.55 13.03
CA VAL A 427 30.74 11.76 13.78
C VAL A 427 29.58 11.51 14.73
N TYR A 428 28.67 10.58 14.39
CA TYR A 428 27.63 10.14 15.32
C TYR A 428 28.22 9.43 16.55
N GLU A 429 29.18 8.54 16.35
CA GLU A 429 29.88 7.85 17.45
C GLU A 429 30.69 8.84 18.31
N LEU A 430 31.36 9.80 17.68
CA LEU A 430 32.11 10.84 18.37
C LEU A 430 31.18 11.75 19.18
N CYS A 431 30.05 12.18 18.61
CA CYS A 431 29.04 12.95 19.32
C CYS A 431 28.36 12.15 20.45
N ALA A 432 28.23 10.83 20.31
CA ALA A 432 27.64 9.98 21.35
C ALA A 432 28.56 9.75 22.55
N SER A 433 29.88 9.84 22.35
CA SER A 433 30.88 9.69 23.42
C SER A 433 31.20 11.00 24.16
N GLU A 434 30.72 12.15 23.67
CA GLU A 434 30.89 13.46 24.30
C GLU A 434 30.20 13.57 25.67
N CYS A 435 30.96 13.97 26.70
CA CYS A 435 30.48 14.12 28.07
C CYS A 435 31.04 15.38 28.76
N GLY A 436 30.35 15.87 29.80
CA GLY A 436 30.81 16.99 30.64
C GLY A 436 30.28 18.39 30.25
N PRO A 437 30.80 19.46 30.87
CA PRO A 437 30.37 20.82 30.56
C PRO A 437 30.67 21.22 29.11
N GLY A 438 29.73 21.85 28.41
CA GLY A 438 29.93 22.33 27.04
C GLY A 438 29.74 21.30 25.92
N THR A 439 29.22 20.11 26.22
CA THR A 439 28.95 19.02 25.25
C THR A 439 28.19 19.48 24.01
N TYR A 440 27.13 20.28 24.17
CA TYR A 440 26.34 20.77 23.03
C TYR A 440 27.20 21.56 22.03
N LYS A 441 28.06 22.47 22.52
CA LYS A 441 28.94 23.28 21.67
C LYS A 441 29.97 22.40 20.95
N ARG A 442 30.56 21.43 21.65
CA ARG A 442 31.54 20.49 21.07
C ARG A 442 30.91 19.55 20.05
N MET A 443 29.77 18.93 20.36
CA MET A 443 29.01 18.10 19.41
C MET A 443 28.66 18.87 18.13
N LYS A 444 28.22 20.12 18.26
CA LYS A 444 27.95 21.00 17.12
C LYS A 444 29.21 21.20 16.27
N GLU A 445 30.33 21.56 16.90
CA GLU A 445 31.60 21.79 16.22
C GLU A 445 32.11 20.53 15.51
N HIS A 446 32.03 19.37 16.17
CA HIS A 446 32.36 18.08 15.57
C HIS A 446 31.50 17.80 14.34
N MET A 447 30.19 18.03 14.45
CA MET A 447 29.25 17.82 13.36
C MET A 447 29.53 18.74 12.16
N THR A 448 29.69 20.04 12.38
CA THR A 448 29.95 21.01 11.30
C THR A 448 31.31 20.79 10.64
N ASN A 449 32.35 20.53 11.42
CA ASN A 449 33.71 20.33 10.90
C ASN A 449 33.83 19.02 10.13
N TYR A 450 33.15 17.96 10.60
CA TYR A 450 33.14 16.68 9.90
C TYR A 450 32.41 16.77 8.56
N VAL A 451 31.23 17.40 8.52
CA VAL A 451 30.49 17.60 7.26
C VAL A 451 31.33 18.43 6.28
N ASP A 452 31.96 19.51 6.72
CA ASP A 452 32.79 20.35 5.85
C ASP A 452 33.98 19.57 5.23
N ARG A 453 34.59 18.65 6.00
CA ARG A 453 35.71 17.83 5.54
C ARG A 453 35.29 16.67 4.64
N GLU A 454 34.24 15.93 5.02
CA GLU A 454 33.89 14.65 4.41
C GLU A 454 32.81 14.76 3.32
N ARG A 455 32.14 15.91 3.17
CA ARG A 455 31.05 16.12 2.18
C ARG A 455 31.40 15.60 0.78
N HIS A 456 32.59 15.91 0.28
CA HIS A 456 33.01 15.53 -1.07
C HIS A 456 33.00 14.01 -1.24
N GLN A 457 33.65 13.30 -0.31
CA GLN A 457 33.72 11.84 -0.36
C GLN A 457 32.33 11.22 -0.15
N MET A 458 31.53 11.73 0.79
CA MET A 458 30.21 11.18 1.10
C MET A 458 29.25 11.30 -0.09
N PHE A 459 29.15 12.49 -0.71
CA PHE A 459 28.23 12.69 -1.84
C PHE A 459 28.69 11.98 -3.12
N HIS A 460 29.99 11.96 -3.42
CA HIS A 460 30.50 11.17 -4.54
C HIS A 460 30.28 9.66 -4.32
N ALA A 461 30.46 9.16 -3.09
CA ALA A 461 30.19 7.76 -2.77
C ALA A 461 28.70 7.42 -2.91
N ALA A 462 27.80 8.31 -2.48
CA ALA A 462 26.35 8.15 -2.64
C ALA A 462 25.95 8.12 -4.11
N ALA A 463 26.43 9.07 -4.91
CA ALA A 463 26.18 9.14 -6.34
C ALA A 463 26.73 7.92 -7.11
N GLY A 464 27.97 7.52 -6.83
CA GLY A 464 28.55 6.32 -7.44
C GLY A 464 27.82 5.03 -7.01
N THR A 465 27.29 4.99 -5.79
CA THR A 465 26.44 3.88 -5.35
C THR A 465 25.12 3.86 -6.10
N LEU A 466 24.47 5.01 -6.31
CA LEU A 466 23.24 5.12 -7.10
C LEU A 466 23.45 4.62 -8.54
N GLN A 467 24.51 5.10 -9.22
CA GLN A 467 24.86 4.66 -10.58
C GLN A 467 25.05 3.15 -10.66
N LYS A 468 25.79 2.55 -9.72
CA LYS A 468 25.98 1.09 -9.65
C LYS A 468 24.66 0.33 -9.52
N HIS A 469 23.73 0.81 -8.70
CA HIS A 469 22.41 0.16 -8.56
C HIS A 469 21.58 0.28 -9.85
N LEU A 470 21.63 1.42 -10.54
CA LEU A 470 20.95 1.60 -11.83
C LEU A 470 21.51 0.65 -12.90
N ASP A 471 22.84 0.50 -12.96
CA ASP A 471 23.50 -0.44 -13.88
C ASP A 471 23.14 -1.90 -13.57
N GLN A 472 23.15 -2.28 -12.28
CA GLN A 472 22.74 -3.61 -11.83
C GLN A 472 21.28 -3.89 -12.15
N MET A 473 20.40 -2.90 -11.98
CA MET A 473 19.01 -3.01 -12.37
C MET A 473 18.87 -3.26 -13.88
N CYS A 474 19.57 -2.49 -14.72
CA CYS A 474 19.53 -2.71 -16.17
C CYS A 474 19.96 -4.12 -16.56
N LYS A 475 21.03 -4.63 -15.95
CA LYS A 475 21.51 -6.01 -16.17
C LYS A 475 20.48 -7.05 -15.73
N ALA A 476 19.92 -6.92 -14.53
CA ALA A 476 18.93 -7.86 -14.01
C ALA A 476 17.65 -7.89 -14.85
N LEU A 477 17.19 -6.72 -15.32
CA LEU A 477 16.03 -6.64 -16.21
C LEU A 477 16.32 -7.26 -17.58
N GLN A 478 17.54 -7.06 -18.12
CA GLN A 478 17.96 -7.66 -19.37
C GLN A 478 18.01 -9.18 -19.30
N GLU A 479 18.67 -9.72 -18.27
CA GLU A 479 18.75 -11.17 -18.03
C GLU A 479 17.37 -11.81 -17.86
N SER A 480 16.47 -11.14 -17.12
CA SER A 480 15.08 -11.61 -16.97
C SER A 480 14.36 -11.68 -18.32
N MET A 481 14.51 -10.65 -19.15
CA MET A 481 13.83 -10.56 -20.43
C MET A 481 14.38 -11.54 -21.47
N GLU A 482 15.70 -11.72 -21.51
CA GLU A 482 16.36 -12.76 -22.31
C GLU A 482 15.86 -14.15 -21.92
N THR A 483 15.81 -14.46 -20.62
CA THR A 483 15.34 -15.75 -20.11
C THR A 483 13.93 -16.07 -20.61
N GLU A 484 12.97 -15.16 -20.43
CA GLU A 484 11.57 -15.35 -20.85
C GLU A 484 11.43 -15.54 -22.38
N VAL A 485 12.21 -14.81 -23.18
CA VAL A 485 12.20 -14.94 -24.64
C VAL A 485 12.77 -16.30 -25.08
N TYR A 486 13.85 -16.75 -24.44
CA TYR A 486 14.48 -18.04 -24.75
C TYR A 486 13.71 -19.25 -24.22
N GLU A 487 12.79 -19.08 -23.27
CA GLU A 487 11.85 -20.14 -22.89
C GLU A 487 10.79 -20.40 -23.98
N ILE A 488 10.43 -19.36 -24.74
CA ILE A 488 9.41 -19.46 -25.80
C ILE A 488 9.99 -19.83 -27.15
N TYR A 489 11.17 -19.33 -27.50
CA TYR A 489 11.75 -19.56 -28.82
C TYR A 489 11.79 -21.07 -29.23
N PRO A 490 12.16 -22.02 -28.35
CA PRO A 490 12.11 -23.45 -28.67
C PRO A 490 10.69 -23.95 -28.98
N GLN A 491 9.67 -23.35 -28.38
CA GLN A 491 8.27 -23.71 -28.62
C GLN A 491 7.83 -23.23 -30.01
N ILE A 492 8.17 -21.98 -30.37
CA ILE A 492 7.96 -21.45 -31.73
C ILE A 492 8.68 -22.34 -32.74
N TYR A 493 9.97 -22.60 -32.50
CA TYR A 493 10.79 -23.44 -33.37
C TYR A 493 10.16 -24.82 -33.60
N ARG A 494 9.74 -25.49 -32.51
CA ARG A 494 9.09 -26.81 -32.59
C ARG A 494 7.75 -26.74 -33.31
N GLY A 495 6.92 -25.72 -33.06
CA GLY A 495 5.63 -25.55 -33.72
C GLY A 495 5.76 -25.48 -35.24
N TYR A 496 6.59 -24.56 -35.74
CA TYR A 496 6.78 -24.36 -37.17
C TYR A 496 7.50 -25.53 -37.86
N VAL A 497 8.57 -26.07 -37.26
CA VAL A 497 9.31 -27.20 -37.85
C VAL A 497 8.44 -28.46 -37.90
N ARG A 498 7.60 -28.68 -36.89
CA ARG A 498 6.76 -29.87 -36.83
C ARG A 498 5.60 -29.85 -37.82
N VAL A 499 4.98 -28.69 -38.00
CA VAL A 499 3.85 -28.52 -38.93
C VAL A 499 4.32 -28.61 -40.38
N LEU A 500 5.42 -27.94 -40.72
CA LEU A 500 5.85 -27.80 -42.11
C LEU A 500 6.97 -28.76 -42.52
N GLY A 501 7.73 -29.30 -41.57
CA GLY A 501 8.78 -30.28 -41.86
C GLY A 501 8.28 -31.72 -41.96
N GLY A 502 7.02 -31.98 -41.63
CA GLY A 502 6.55 -33.34 -41.34
C GLY A 502 7.34 -33.97 -40.18
N THR A 503 7.06 -35.23 -39.85
CA THR A 503 7.92 -35.99 -38.93
C THR A 503 9.31 -36.13 -39.55
N VAL A 504 10.21 -35.20 -39.27
CA VAL A 504 11.66 -35.36 -39.45
C VAL A 504 12.15 -36.35 -38.39
N SER A 505 11.68 -37.59 -38.49
CA SER A 505 12.38 -38.70 -37.88
C SER A 505 13.34 -39.20 -38.96
N SER A 506 14.64 -39.01 -38.73
CA SER A 506 15.70 -39.78 -39.37
C SER A 506 15.65 -41.28 -38.98
N GLN A 507 14.50 -41.76 -38.51
CA GLN A 507 14.22 -43.17 -38.27
C GLN A 507 13.39 -43.68 -39.44
N PRO A 508 13.80 -44.81 -40.07
CA PRO A 508 13.07 -45.40 -41.17
C PRO A 508 11.66 -45.70 -40.65
N ALA A 509 10.64 -45.25 -41.40
CA ALA A 509 9.21 -45.49 -41.20
C ALA A 509 8.93 -46.49 -40.07
N VAL A 510 9.00 -46.02 -38.82
CA VAL A 510 8.51 -46.82 -37.70
C VAL A 510 7.02 -46.76 -37.92
N VAL A 511 6.47 -47.88 -38.40
CA VAL A 511 5.05 -48.18 -38.34
C VAL A 511 4.55 -47.57 -37.04
N GLN A 512 3.76 -46.49 -37.12
CA GLN A 512 3.17 -45.88 -35.93
C GLN A 512 2.54 -47.03 -35.16
N SER A 513 3.05 -47.28 -33.95
CA SER A 513 2.51 -48.37 -33.12
C SER A 513 1.00 -48.16 -33.05
N ASN A 514 0.19 -49.22 -33.21
CA ASN A 514 -1.26 -49.11 -33.05
C ASN A 514 -1.64 -48.35 -31.77
N GLN A 515 -0.81 -48.44 -30.73
CA GLN A 515 -0.93 -47.69 -29.47
C GLN A 515 -0.76 -46.17 -29.62
N GLU A 516 0.12 -45.67 -30.49
CA GLU A 516 0.27 -44.22 -30.73
C GLU A 516 -0.97 -43.68 -31.46
N THR A 517 -1.49 -44.44 -32.42
CA THR A 517 -2.70 -44.09 -33.17
C THR A 517 -3.93 -44.08 -32.26
N GLU A 518 -4.10 -45.10 -31.41
CA GLU A 518 -5.14 -45.15 -30.38
C GLU A 518 -5.06 -43.97 -29.41
N LEU A 519 -3.85 -43.64 -28.91
CA LEU A 519 -3.63 -42.51 -28.02
C LEU A 519 -3.99 -41.17 -28.70
N ARG A 520 -3.66 -41.00 -29.98
CA ARG A 520 -4.05 -39.80 -30.75
C ARG A 520 -5.55 -39.65 -30.88
N VAL A 521 -6.27 -40.73 -31.17
CA VAL A 521 -7.74 -40.72 -31.24
C VAL A 521 -8.36 -40.36 -29.90
N GLU A 522 -7.82 -40.90 -28.80
CA GLU A 522 -8.28 -40.57 -27.45
C GLU A 522 -8.04 -39.09 -27.12
N VAL A 523 -6.84 -38.57 -27.38
CA VAL A 523 -6.50 -37.16 -27.17
C VAL A 523 -7.35 -36.24 -28.06
N ARG A 524 -7.62 -36.61 -29.31
CA ARG A 524 -8.52 -35.88 -30.23
C ARG A 524 -9.90 -35.70 -29.62
N ARG A 525 -10.49 -36.80 -29.14
CA ARG A 525 -11.81 -36.79 -28.47
C ARG A 525 -11.81 -35.90 -27.22
N ILE A 526 -10.73 -35.92 -26.45
CA ILE A 526 -10.61 -35.04 -25.27
C ILE A 526 -10.59 -33.58 -25.69
N LEU A 527 -9.76 -33.21 -26.69
CA LEU A 527 -9.63 -31.84 -27.19
C LEU A 527 -10.95 -31.27 -27.72
N GLU A 528 -11.70 -32.05 -28.50
CA GLU A 528 -13.02 -31.67 -29.03
C GLU A 528 -14.04 -31.36 -27.92
N GLY A 529 -13.87 -31.96 -26.74
CA GLY A 529 -14.71 -31.72 -25.57
C GLY A 529 -14.26 -30.57 -24.66
N VAL A 530 -13.09 -29.96 -24.89
CA VAL A 530 -12.53 -28.91 -24.01
C VAL A 530 -13.37 -27.64 -24.09
N ASP A 531 -13.70 -27.16 -25.29
CA ASP A 531 -14.44 -25.91 -25.47
C ASP A 531 -15.81 -25.94 -24.77
N ALA A 532 -16.47 -27.10 -24.75
CA ALA A 532 -17.75 -27.29 -24.07
C ALA A 532 -17.65 -27.07 -22.55
N ARG A 533 -16.49 -27.33 -21.92
CA ARG A 533 -16.26 -27.12 -20.49
C ARG A 533 -16.09 -25.65 -20.12
N PHE A 534 -15.73 -24.80 -21.09
CA PHE A 534 -15.57 -23.36 -20.89
C PHE A 534 -16.81 -22.55 -21.27
N LYS A 535 -17.79 -23.14 -21.99
CA LYS A 535 -19.05 -22.46 -22.36
C LYS A 535 -19.86 -21.96 -21.16
N SER A 536 -19.82 -22.64 -20.01
CA SER A 536 -20.53 -22.18 -18.80
C SER A 536 -19.87 -20.98 -18.13
N LEU A 537 -18.61 -20.65 -18.45
CA LEU A 537 -17.86 -19.53 -17.87
C LEU A 537 -17.97 -18.24 -18.69
N GLY A 538 -18.47 -18.29 -19.92
CA GLY A 538 -18.61 -17.13 -20.82
C GLY A 538 -20.01 -16.54 -20.90
N ASN A 539 -20.99 -17.12 -20.19
CA ASN A 539 -22.40 -16.69 -20.18
C ASN A 539 -22.83 -16.04 -18.86
N ASP A 540 -21.92 -15.89 -17.91
CA ASP A 540 -22.06 -15.07 -16.69
C ASP A 540 -21.18 -13.82 -16.84
#